data_AF-A0A381SZE1-F1
#
_entry.id   AF-A0A381SZE1-F1
#
_cell.length_a   1.000
_cell.length_b   1.000
_cell.length_c   1.000
_cell.angle_alpha   90.00
_cell.angle_beta   90.00
_cell.angle_gamma   90.00
#
_symmetry.space_group_name_H-M   'P 1'
#
loop_
_entity.id
_entity.type
_entity.pdbx_description
1 polymer ?
#
loop_
_entity_poly.entity_id
_entity_poly.type
_entity_poly.pdbx_seq_one_letter_code
_entity_poly.pdbx_strand_id
1 'polypeptide(L)'
;MGKLFSSPKFLAIAIGGVAALLISVAGGALGASFGFGWLGGPIPFISVPAERVAYIGSYPLLNSTVMFWFGGLILIFLAWRATRKMSDVPSGLQNLFEVIYEFFGNTVDGAAGGTPKAGRRFLA
;
A
#
# COMPACT_ATOMS: atom_id res chain seq x y z
N MET A 1 -20.82 -26.46 14.32
CA MET A 1 -19.99 -25.50 15.10
C MET A 1 -18.72 -26.23 15.55
N GLY A 2 -17.76 -26.51 14.67
CA GLY A 2 -16.68 -25.59 14.28
C GLY A 2 -15.54 -25.72 15.30
N LYS A 3 -14.47 -26.48 14.99
CA LYS A 3 -13.31 -26.81 15.85
C LYS A 3 -12.56 -25.61 16.48
N LEU A 4 -13.02 -24.39 16.20
CA LEU A 4 -12.52 -23.13 16.72
C LEU A 4 -12.79 -22.95 18.22
N PHE A 5 -13.91 -23.47 18.74
CA PHE A 5 -14.27 -23.37 20.16
C PHE A 5 -13.93 -24.63 20.97
N SER A 6 -13.52 -25.72 20.32
CA SER A 6 -13.28 -27.02 20.98
C SER A 6 -11.84 -27.22 21.44
N SER A 7 -10.92 -26.32 21.06
CA SER A 7 -9.51 -26.45 21.37
C SER A 7 -8.95 -25.15 21.97
N PRO A 8 -8.39 -25.21 23.19
CA PRO A 8 -7.96 -24.00 23.91
C PRO A 8 -6.85 -23.23 23.17
N LYS A 9 -6.05 -23.92 22.35
CA LYS A 9 -4.98 -23.31 21.55
C LYS A 9 -5.52 -22.46 20.40
N PHE A 10 -6.54 -22.92 19.67
CA PHE A 10 -7.12 -22.16 18.57
C PHE A 10 -7.93 -20.96 19.08
N LEU A 11 -8.60 -21.12 20.23
CA LEU A 11 -9.32 -20.03 20.88
C LEU A 11 -8.36 -18.90 21.30
N ALA A 12 -7.21 -19.25 21.88
CA ALA A 12 -6.19 -18.28 22.28
C ALA A 12 -5.60 -17.51 21.08
N ILE A 13 -5.34 -18.21 19.96
CA ILE A 13 -4.85 -17.58 18.72
C ILE A 13 -5.89 -16.62 18.14
N ALA A 14 -7.17 -17.01 18.12
CA ALA A 14 -8.25 -16.17 17.62
C ALA A 14 -8.42 -14.90 18.48
N ILE A 15 -8.40 -15.03 19.81
CA ILE A 15 -8.48 -13.88 20.72
C ILE A 15 -7.26 -12.97 20.55
N GLY A 16 -6.06 -13.54 20.49
CA GLY A 16 -4.83 -12.79 20.25
C GLY A 16 -4.86 -12.01 18.93
N GLY A 17 -5.38 -12.63 17.86
CA GLY A 17 -5.55 -11.98 16.56
C GLY A 17 -6.53 -10.81 16.60
N VAL A 18 -7.68 -10.97 17.26
CA VAL A 18 -8.66 -9.90 17.42
C VAL A 18 -8.10 -8.75 18.27
N ALA A 19 -7.40 -9.07 19.37
CA ALA A 19 -6.77 -8.07 20.21
C ALA A 19 -5.70 -7.27 19.45
N ALA A 20 -4.83 -7.96 18.69
CA ALA A 20 -3.82 -7.32 17.86
C ALA A 20 -4.45 -6.39 16.80
N LEU A 21 -5.56 -6.81 16.19
CA LEU A 21 -6.28 -6.00 15.21
C LEU A 21 -6.88 -4.74 15.87
N LEU A 22 -7.53 -4.87 17.02
CA LEU A 22 -8.08 -3.73 17.76
C LEU A 22 -6.99 -2.74 18.21
N ILE A 23 -5.87 -3.24 18.72
CA ILE A 23 -4.72 -2.41 19.13
C ILE A 23 -4.09 -1.73 17.93
N SER A 24 -3.98 -2.40 16.79
CA SER A 24 -3.42 -1.81 15.56
C SER A 24 -4.36 -0.77 14.96
N VAL A 25 -5.67 -0.92 15.07
CA VAL A 25 -6.65 0.05 14.57
C VAL A 25 -6.69 1.28 15.47
N ALA A 26 -6.71 1.10 16.78
CA ALA A 26 -6.59 2.19 17.74
C ALA A 26 -5.23 2.89 17.58
N GLY A 27 -4.13 2.15 17.69
CA GLY A 27 -2.74 2.62 17.55
C GLY A 27 -2.34 3.11 16.15
N GLY A 28 -3.17 2.95 15.14
CA GLY A 28 -2.86 3.30 13.75
C GLY A 28 -3.41 4.66 13.32
N ALA A 29 -3.49 4.87 12.01
CA ALA A 29 -4.00 6.11 11.41
C ALA A 29 -5.42 6.46 11.87
N LEU A 30 -6.25 5.45 12.17
CA LEU A 30 -7.65 5.64 12.58
C LEU A 30 -7.80 6.11 14.02
N GLY A 31 -6.97 5.68 14.97
CA GLY A 31 -7.00 6.27 16.31
C GLY A 31 -6.06 7.45 16.49
N ALA A 32 -5.11 7.69 15.57
CA ALA A 32 -4.33 8.93 15.53
C ALA A 32 -5.23 10.18 15.43
N SER A 33 -6.34 10.11 14.69
CA SER A 33 -7.33 11.19 14.61
C SER A 33 -8.06 11.49 15.94
N PHE A 34 -8.04 10.54 16.89
CA PHE A 34 -8.60 10.66 18.23
C PHE A 34 -7.53 10.78 19.33
N GLY A 35 -6.24 10.89 18.97
CA GLY A 35 -5.12 11.01 19.91
C GLY A 35 -4.49 9.68 20.38
N PHE A 36 -4.88 8.54 19.79
CA PHE A 36 -4.54 7.18 20.24
C PHE A 36 -3.67 6.38 19.24
N GLY A 37 -2.74 6.98 18.49
CA GLY A 37 -2.07 6.29 17.36
C GLY A 37 -0.56 6.10 17.41
N TRP A 38 0.05 5.47 18.42
CA TRP A 38 1.29 5.91 19.11
C TRP A 38 0.94 6.34 20.54
N LEU A 39 -0.37 6.44 20.80
CA LEU A 39 -1.04 6.28 22.08
C LEU A 39 -0.54 7.18 23.21
N GLY A 40 0.18 8.24 22.85
CA GLY A 40 0.23 9.46 23.64
C GLY A 40 1.61 9.96 24.05
N GLY A 41 2.73 9.39 23.59
CA GLY A 41 4.07 9.82 24.05
C GLY A 41 4.99 10.30 22.92
N PRO A 42 5.60 11.52 22.98
CA PRO A 42 6.38 12.18 21.91
C PRO A 42 7.24 11.20 21.09
N ILE A 43 6.90 10.95 19.81
CA ILE A 43 7.73 10.19 18.88
C ILE A 43 8.82 11.17 18.50
N PRO A 44 10.07 10.97 18.90
CA PRO A 44 11.15 11.82 18.45
C PRO A 44 11.25 11.66 16.93
N PHE A 45 10.92 12.72 16.20
CA PHE A 45 11.13 12.79 14.76
C PHE A 45 12.62 12.97 14.50
N ILE A 46 13.36 11.87 14.51
CA ILE A 46 14.76 11.86 14.09
C ILE A 46 14.76 11.84 12.56
N SER A 47 14.69 13.02 11.95
CA SER A 47 14.92 13.17 10.52
C SER A 47 16.41 13.22 10.26
N VAL A 48 16.99 12.08 9.89
CA VAL A 48 18.32 12.07 9.28
C VAL A 48 18.13 12.56 7.84
N PRO A 49 18.72 13.70 7.45
CA PRO A 49 18.61 14.18 6.07
C PRO A 49 19.19 13.14 5.12
N ALA A 50 18.62 13.05 3.91
CA ALA A 50 19.05 12.11 2.90
C ALA A 50 20.56 12.23 2.66
N GLU A 51 21.27 11.11 2.76
CA GLU A 51 22.71 11.10 2.59
C GLU A 51 23.07 11.33 1.12
N ARG A 52 24.08 12.17 0.91
CA ARG A 52 24.62 12.41 -0.42
C ARG A 52 25.49 11.23 -0.84
N VAL A 53 25.14 10.65 -1.97
CA VAL A 53 25.85 9.50 -2.56
C VAL A 53 26.94 9.97 -3.52
N ALA A 54 26.66 10.99 -4.35
CA ALA A 54 27.61 11.49 -5.35
C ALA A 54 27.30 12.93 -5.78
N TYR A 55 28.16 13.51 -6.60
CA TYR A 55 27.90 14.75 -7.35
C TYR A 55 27.78 14.43 -8.84
N ILE A 56 26.72 14.93 -9.48
CA ILE A 56 26.57 14.96 -10.93
C ILE A 56 26.72 16.42 -11.36
N GLY A 57 27.95 16.82 -11.70
CA GLY A 57 28.28 18.22 -11.92
C GLY A 57 28.01 19.07 -10.67
N SER A 58 27.09 20.03 -10.77
CA SER A 58 26.65 20.87 -9.66
C SER A 58 25.49 20.28 -8.84
N TYR A 59 24.89 19.16 -9.27
CA TYR A 59 23.77 18.54 -8.59
C TYR A 59 24.23 17.50 -7.56
N PRO A 60 23.89 17.65 -6.26
CA PRO A 60 24.17 16.64 -5.25
C PRO A 60 23.16 15.49 -5.35
N LEU A 61 23.62 14.31 -5.78
CA LEU A 61 22.80 13.10 -5.86
C LEU A 61 22.59 12.52 -4.46
N LEU A 62 21.33 12.48 -4.01
CA LEU A 62 20.92 11.96 -2.72
C LEU A 62 20.47 10.50 -2.84
N ASN A 63 20.58 9.73 -1.75
CA ASN A 63 20.12 8.34 -1.71
C ASN A 63 18.62 8.21 -2.02
N SER A 64 17.80 9.17 -1.59
CA SER A 64 16.36 9.23 -1.82
C SER A 64 16.04 9.37 -3.31
N THR A 65 16.82 10.17 -4.05
CA THR A 65 16.68 10.31 -5.51
C THR A 65 17.01 9.02 -6.23
N VAL A 66 18.08 8.34 -5.82
CA VAL A 66 18.47 7.04 -6.40
C VAL A 66 17.39 5.99 -6.14
N MET A 67 16.87 5.92 -4.91
CA MET A 67 15.81 4.98 -4.55
C MET A 67 14.50 5.29 -5.28
N PHE A 68 14.18 6.57 -5.52
CA PHE A 68 13.04 6.95 -6.35
C PHE A 68 13.17 6.42 -7.79
N TRP A 69 14.33 6.58 -8.42
CA TRP A 69 14.57 6.03 -9.76
C TRP A 69 14.53 4.50 -9.76
N PHE A 70 15.13 3.86 -8.76
CA PHE A 70 15.11 2.40 -8.63
C PHE A 70 13.68 1.86 -8.49
N GLY A 71 12.87 2.48 -7.63
CA GLY A 71 11.44 2.16 -7.50
C GLY A 71 10.69 2.36 -8.82
N GLY A 72 10.93 3.49 -9.50
CA GLY A 72 10.36 3.75 -10.83
C GLY A 72 10.72 2.68 -11.87
N LEU A 73 11.98 2.28 -11.94
CA LEU A 73 12.45 1.23 -12.84
C LEU A 73 11.80 -0.13 -12.54
N ILE A 74 11.65 -0.49 -11.27
CA ILE A 74 10.95 -1.72 -10.87
C ILE A 74 9.49 -1.66 -11.32
N LEU A 75 8.78 -0.56 -11.06
CA LEU A 75 7.38 -0.42 -11.45
C LEU A 75 7.21 -0.49 -12.97
N ILE A 76 8.06 0.19 -13.73
CA ILE A 76 8.08 0.11 -15.21
C ILE A 76 8.35 -1.33 -15.66
N PHE A 77 9.34 -2.00 -15.07
CA PHE A 77 9.67 -3.38 -15.41
C PHE A 77 8.51 -4.34 -15.13
N LEU A 78 7.85 -4.22 -13.97
CA LEU A 78 6.71 -5.05 -13.60
C LEU A 78 5.50 -4.77 -14.50
N ALA A 79 5.19 -3.51 -14.77
CA ALA A 79 4.11 -3.12 -15.68
C ALA A 79 4.37 -3.66 -17.09
N TRP A 80 5.58 -3.48 -17.62
CA TRP A 80 5.99 -4.05 -18.90
C TRP A 80 5.89 -5.58 -18.90
N ARG A 81 6.33 -6.25 -17.84
CA ARG A 81 6.27 -7.71 -17.73
C ARG A 81 4.83 -8.24 -17.70
N ALA A 82 3.92 -7.50 -17.06
CA ALA A 82 2.50 -7.81 -16.97
C ALA A 82 1.76 -7.57 -18.30
N THR A 83 2.12 -6.52 -19.07
CA THR A 83 1.43 -6.17 -20.32
C THR A 83 2.05 -6.78 -21.59
N ARG A 84 3.29 -7.29 -21.54
CA ARG A 84 4.00 -7.79 -22.73
C ARG A 84 3.30 -8.96 -23.45
N LYS A 85 2.56 -9.78 -22.73
CA LYS A 85 1.88 -10.97 -23.26
C LYS A 85 0.46 -11.08 -22.68
N MET A 86 -0.38 -10.09 -22.99
CA MET A 86 -1.77 -10.10 -22.55
C MET A 86 -2.56 -11.21 -23.24
N SER A 87 -3.33 -11.94 -22.47
CA SER A 87 -4.31 -12.93 -22.93
C SER A 87 -5.72 -12.46 -22.58
N ASP A 88 -6.71 -12.88 -23.36
CA ASP A 88 -8.13 -12.53 -23.13
C ASP A 88 -8.63 -13.02 -21.77
N VAL A 89 -8.14 -14.18 -21.32
CA VAL A 89 -8.34 -14.67 -19.95
C VAL A 89 -7.10 -14.30 -19.14
N PRO A 90 -7.19 -13.40 -18.15
CA PRO A 90 -6.04 -12.94 -17.41
C PRO A 90 -5.45 -14.04 -16.53
N SER A 91 -4.12 -14.12 -16.46
CA SER A 91 -3.42 -15.07 -15.58
C SER A 91 -2.14 -14.49 -14.99
N GLY A 92 -1.75 -14.99 -13.81
CA GLY A 92 -0.51 -14.60 -13.13
C GLY A 92 -0.42 -13.10 -12.82
N LEU A 93 0.60 -12.43 -13.36
CA LEU A 93 0.84 -11.00 -13.13
C LEU A 93 -0.22 -10.10 -13.80
N GLN A 94 -0.79 -10.51 -14.93
CA GLN A 94 -1.86 -9.74 -15.57
C GLN A 94 -3.06 -9.61 -14.63
N ASN A 95 -3.47 -10.72 -14.00
CA ASN A 95 -4.59 -10.73 -13.06
C ASN A 95 -4.35 -9.79 -11.86
N LEU A 96 -3.14 -9.78 -11.29
CA LEU A 96 -2.81 -8.87 -10.19
C LEU A 96 -2.93 -7.39 -10.62
N PHE A 97 -2.36 -7.04 -11.78
CA PHE A 97 -2.40 -5.67 -12.29
C PHE A 97 -3.82 -5.24 -12.69
N GLU A 98 -4.63 -6.17 -13.20
CA GLU A 98 -6.02 -5.92 -13.56
C GLU A 98 -6.88 -5.64 -12.31
N VAL A 99 -6.72 -6.43 -11.24
CA VAL A 99 -7.39 -6.14 -9.95
C VAL A 99 -6.99 -4.77 -9.40
N ILE A 100 -5.70 -4.41 -9.47
CA ILE A 100 -5.22 -3.09 -9.03
C ILE A 100 -5.85 -1.99 -9.89
N TYR A 101 -5.87 -2.17 -11.20
CA TYR A 101 -6.42 -1.19 -12.14
C TYR A 101 -7.94 -1.02 -11.95
N GLU A 102 -8.69 -2.11 -11.79
CA GLU A 102 -10.12 -2.08 -11.49
C GLU A 102 -10.42 -1.40 -10.15
N PHE A 103 -9.61 -1.68 -9.11
CA PHE A 103 -9.74 -1.00 -7.82
C PHE A 103 -9.62 0.51 -7.96
N PHE A 104 -8.59 0.99 -8.67
CA PHE A 104 -8.42 2.43 -8.90
C PHE A 104 -9.52 3.00 -9.80
N GLY A 105 -9.92 2.29 -10.86
CA GLY A 105 -11.01 2.69 -11.75
C GLY A 105 -12.31 2.91 -11.00
N ASN A 106 -12.71 1.96 -10.17
CA ASN A 106 -13.92 2.06 -9.33
C ASN A 106 -13.80 3.17 -8.28
N THR A 107 -12.60 3.37 -7.72
CA THR A 107 -12.35 4.45 -6.75
C THR A 107 -12.50 5.83 -7.41
N VAL A 108 -11.96 6.03 -8.61
CA VAL A 108 -12.03 7.30 -9.33
C VAL A 108 -13.44 7.53 -9.87
N ASP A 109 -14.13 6.53 -10.39
CA ASP A 109 -15.54 6.66 -10.78
C ASP A 109 -16.42 7.08 -9.58
N GLY A 110 -16.18 6.49 -8.40
CA GLY A 110 -16.83 6.90 -7.16
C GLY A 110 -16.52 8.35 -6.77
N ALA A 111 -15.26 8.77 -6.87
CA ALA A 111 -14.84 10.14 -6.54
C ALA A 111 -15.30 11.19 -7.57
N ALA A 112 -15.43 10.82 -8.85
CA ALA A 112 -15.74 11.72 -9.96
C ALA A 112 -17.24 11.95 -10.21
N GLY A 113 -18.11 11.51 -9.29
CA GLY A 113 -19.56 11.74 -9.37
C GLY A 113 -20.40 10.46 -9.43
N GLY A 114 -19.81 9.28 -9.20
CA GLY A 114 -20.54 8.03 -8.98
C GLY A 114 -21.28 7.46 -10.18
N THR A 115 -21.14 8.06 -11.36
CA THR A 115 -21.68 7.49 -12.60
C THR A 115 -20.64 6.57 -13.24
N PRO A 116 -21.07 5.44 -13.85
CA PRO A 116 -20.13 4.55 -14.52
C PRO A 116 -19.30 5.31 -15.55
N LYS A 117 -17.97 5.17 -15.49
CA LYS A 117 -16.99 5.79 -16.41
C LYS A 117 -16.76 7.29 -16.21
N ALA A 118 -17.29 7.91 -15.14
CA ALA A 118 -17.05 9.32 -14.83
C ALA A 118 -15.56 9.66 -14.66
N GLY A 119 -14.79 8.71 -14.15
CA GLY A 119 -13.38 8.83 -13.80
C GLY A 119 -12.41 8.65 -14.96
N ARG A 120 -12.87 8.29 -16.17
CA ARG A 120 -12.00 7.96 -17.31
C ARG A 120 -10.98 9.04 -17.60
N ARG A 121 -11.39 10.32 -17.59
CA ARG A 121 -10.51 11.46 -17.87
C ARG A 121 -9.24 11.53 -16.99
N PHE A 122 -9.26 10.92 -15.80
CA PHE A 122 -8.17 11.00 -14.82
C PHE A 122 -7.32 9.73 -14.75
N LEU A 123 -7.79 8.62 -15.30
CA LEU A 123 -7.14 7.30 -15.22
C LEU A 123 -6.84 6.67 -16.59
N ALA A 124 -7.47 7.15 -17.68
CA ALA A 124 -7.40 6.58 -19.03
C ALA A 124 -7.39 7.66 -20.13
#